data_AF-A7LGJ6-F1
#
_entry.id   AF-A7LGJ6-F1
#
_cell.length_a   1.000
_cell.length_b   1.000
_cell.length_c   1.000
_cell.angle_alpha   90.00
_cell.angle_beta   90.00
_cell.angle_gamma   90.00
#
_symmetry.space_group_name_H-M   'P 1'
#
loop_
_entity.id
_entity.type
_entity.pdbx_description
1 polymer ?
#
loop_
_entity_poly.entity_id
_entity_poly.type
_entity_poly.pdbx_seq_one_letter_code
_entity_poly.pdbx_strand_id
1 'polypeptide(L)'
;TVISASTVERLGRRRLLLVGYGICGSACLVLTLALLFQSAVAELSYLSVICVFAYIAGHSIGPSPVPSVVRTEIFLQSSRPAAFLVDGAVHWLTNFIVGFVFPSIQEVIGAY
;
A
#
# COMPACT_ATOMS: atom_id res chain seq x y z
N THR A 1 14.84 1.60 -7.76
CA THR A 1 14.97 0.78 -8.99
C THR A 1 16.05 -0.28 -8.87
N VAL A 2 17.33 0.06 -8.62
CA VAL A 2 18.39 -0.96 -8.45
C VAL A 2 18.16 -1.81 -7.19
N ILE A 3 17.90 -1.17 -6.04
CA ILE A 3 17.68 -1.86 -4.76
C ILE A 3 16.43 -2.77 -4.83
N SER A 4 15.31 -2.25 -5.35
CA SER A 4 14.07 -3.04 -5.52
C SER A 4 14.24 -4.21 -6.48
N ALA A 5 14.98 -4.05 -7.60
CA ALA A 5 15.26 -5.15 -8.52
C ALA A 5 16.10 -6.24 -7.84
N SER A 6 17.19 -5.85 -7.16
CA SER A 6 18.06 -6.76 -6.42
C SER A 6 17.34 -7.48 -5.27
N THR A 7 16.40 -6.82 -4.59
CA THR A 7 15.60 -7.42 -3.51
C THR A 7 14.55 -8.39 -4.04
N VAL A 8 13.91 -8.09 -5.19
CA VAL A 8 12.95 -8.99 -5.84
C VAL A 8 13.61 -10.29 -6.30
N GLU A 9 14.84 -10.21 -6.84
CA GLU A 9 15.61 -11.38 -7.26
C GLU A 9 16.13 -12.22 -6.08
N ARG A 10 16.42 -11.61 -4.93
CA ARG A 10 16.93 -12.32 -3.74
C ARG A 10 15.86 -12.92 -2.83
N LEU A 11 14.73 -12.24 -2.62
CA LEU A 11 13.69 -12.68 -1.64
C LEU A 11 12.49 -13.39 -2.29
N GLY A 12 12.31 -13.28 -3.60
CA GLY A 12 11.17 -13.85 -4.32
C GLY A 12 9.91 -12.97 -4.25
N ARG A 13 9.31 -12.76 -5.43
CA ARG A 13 8.16 -11.86 -5.68
C ARG A 13 6.98 -12.07 -4.72
N ARG A 14 6.64 -13.33 -4.43
CA ARG A 14 5.52 -13.69 -3.56
C ARG A 14 5.77 -13.32 -2.10
N ARG A 15 7.00 -13.52 -1.61
CA ARG A 15 7.37 -13.17 -0.23
C ARG A 15 7.42 -11.66 -0.05
N LEU A 16 7.91 -10.92 -1.05
CA LEU A 16 7.95 -9.46 -1.01
C LEU A 16 6.55 -8.84 -0.95
N LEU A 17 5.60 -9.37 -1.73
CA LEU A 17 4.19 -8.97 -1.65
C LEU A 17 3.57 -9.29 -0.28
N LEU A 18 3.75 -10.53 0.21
CA LEU A 18 3.21 -10.94 1.50
C LEU A 18 3.75 -10.11 2.66
N VAL A 19 5.06 -9.84 2.69
CA VAL A 19 5.69 -9.02 3.72
C VAL A 19 5.22 -7.56 3.61
N GLY A 20 5.15 -6.99 2.41
CA GLY A 20 4.68 -5.63 2.20
C GLY A 20 3.23 -5.44 2.67
N TYR A 21 2.32 -6.32 2.25
CA TYR A 21 0.93 -6.31 2.73
C TYR A 21 0.80 -6.62 4.21
N GLY A 22 1.65 -7.50 4.76
CA GLY A 22 1.70 -7.79 6.19
C GLY A 22 2.07 -6.58 7.02
N ILE A 23 3.11 -5.84 6.61
CA ILE A 23 3.54 -4.60 7.26
C ILE A 23 2.42 -3.55 7.18
N CYS A 24 1.85 -3.33 5.99
CA CYS A 24 0.75 -2.38 5.81
C CYS A 24 -0.46 -2.73 6.70
N GLY A 25 -0.88 -4.00 6.71
CA GLY A 25 -1.98 -4.48 7.53
C GLY A 25 -1.72 -4.30 9.03
N SER A 26 -0.53 -4.69 9.51
CA SER A 26 -0.15 -4.45 10.91
C SER A 26 -0.10 -2.97 11.27
N ALA A 27 0.40 -2.12 10.37
CA ALA A 27 0.48 -0.68 10.58
C ALA A 27 -0.92 -0.05 10.66
N CYS A 28 -1.86 -0.45 9.80
CA CYS A 28 -3.26 0.00 9.87
C CYS A 28 -3.95 -0.45 11.16
N LEU A 29 -3.73 -1.69 11.61
CA LEU A 29 -4.29 -2.18 12.87
C LEU A 29 -3.77 -1.39 14.08
N VAL A 30 -2.45 -1.17 14.14
CA VAL A 30 -1.83 -0.38 15.21
C VAL A 30 -2.28 1.07 15.16
N LEU A 31 -2.39 1.68 13.96
CA LEU A 31 -2.90 3.04 13.78
C LEU A 31 -4.33 3.18 14.31
N THR A 32 -5.21 2.25 13.95
CA THR A 32 -6.61 2.23 14.42
C THR A 32 -6.67 2.15 15.95
N LEU A 33 -5.86 1.28 16.57
CA LEU A 33 -5.76 1.17 18.02
C LEU A 33 -5.19 2.43 18.67
N ALA A 34 -4.16 3.02 18.09
CA ALA A 34 -3.53 4.25 18.59
C ALA A 34 -4.52 5.41 18.60
N LEU A 35 -5.35 5.53 17.56
CA LEU A 35 -6.37 6.58 17.45
C LEU A 35 -7.56 6.37 18.38
N LEU A 36 -7.99 5.12 18.57
CA LEU A 36 -9.04 4.80 19.55
C LEU A 36 -8.64 5.19 20.98
N PHE A 37 -7.39 4.94 21.35
CA PHE A 37 -6.85 5.25 22.68
C PHE A 37 -6.27 6.68 22.80
N GLN A 38 -6.24 7.46 21.71
CA GLN A 38 -5.69 8.82 21.71
C GLN A 38 -6.46 9.76 22.66
N SER A 39 -7.73 9.46 22.93
CA SER A 39 -8.55 10.18 23.92
C SER A 39 -8.06 10.00 25.37
N ALA A 40 -7.33 8.91 25.67
CA ALA A 40 -6.81 8.61 27.00
C ALA A 40 -5.35 9.02 27.20
N VAL A 41 -4.54 9.03 26.13
CA VAL A 41 -3.08 9.31 26.20
C VAL A 41 -2.64 10.16 25.00
N ALA A 42 -2.27 11.42 25.25
CA ALA A 42 -1.86 12.37 24.22
C ALA A 42 -0.58 11.94 23.46
N GLU A 43 0.32 11.19 24.10
CA GLU A 43 1.56 10.68 23.49
C GLU A 43 1.33 9.68 22.34
N LEU A 44 0.13 9.10 22.23
CA LEU A 44 -0.22 8.19 21.13
C LEU A 44 -0.26 8.88 19.76
N SER A 45 -0.33 10.22 19.72
CA SER A 45 -0.26 10.97 18.46
C SER A 45 1.08 10.76 17.74
N TYR A 46 2.20 10.64 18.47
CA TYR A 46 3.50 10.34 17.88
C TYR A 46 3.57 8.90 17.33
N LEU A 47 2.90 7.97 18.00
CA LEU A 47 2.82 6.58 17.56
C LEU A 47 2.05 6.47 16.23
N SER A 48 0.92 7.19 16.09
CA SER A 48 0.15 7.26 14.84
C SER A 48 1.02 7.74 13.67
N VAL A 49 1.85 8.76 13.87
CA VAL A 49 2.80 9.26 12.85
C VAL A 49 3.80 8.17 12.45
N ILE A 50 4.38 7.45 13.42
CA ILE A 50 5.31 6.34 13.15
C ILE A 50 4.61 5.23 12.35
N CYS A 51 3.37 4.91 12.68
CA CYS A 51 2.57 3.91 11.95
C CYS A 51 2.32 4.31 10.49
N VAL A 52 2.05 5.59 10.21
CA VAL A 52 1.91 6.08 8.83
C VAL A 52 3.22 5.92 8.06
N PHE A 53 4.36 6.27 8.67
CA PHE A 53 5.68 6.04 8.03
C PHE A 53 5.97 4.56 7.79
N ALA A 54 5.61 3.68 8.74
CA ALA A 54 5.76 2.24 8.58
C ALA A 54 4.87 1.70 7.45
N TYR A 55 3.64 2.22 7.32
CA TYR A 55 2.75 1.91 6.20
C TYR A 55 3.36 2.33 4.86
N ILE A 56 3.88 3.56 4.75
CA ILE A 56 4.55 4.06 3.54
C ILE A 56 5.78 3.20 3.18
N ALA A 57 6.58 2.82 4.18
CA ALA A 57 7.74 1.96 3.98
C ALA A 57 7.32 0.56 3.49
N GLY A 58 6.31 -0.06 4.11
CA GLY A 58 5.75 -1.34 3.68
C GLY A 58 5.20 -1.30 2.26
N HIS A 59 4.46 -0.24 1.92
CA HIS A 59 3.89 -0.02 0.59
C HIS A 59 4.99 0.14 -0.49
N SER A 60 6.07 0.83 -0.14
CA SER A 60 7.22 1.07 -1.03
C SER A 60 8.03 -0.21 -1.32
N ILE A 61 8.06 -1.17 -0.39
CA ILE A 61 8.82 -2.41 -0.53
C ILE A 61 8.10 -3.42 -1.44
N GLY A 62 6.78 -3.57 -1.30
CA GLY A 62 6.02 -4.63 -1.99
C GLY A 62 4.98 -4.11 -2.99
N PRO A 63 3.88 -3.50 -2.52
CA PRO A 63 2.75 -3.09 -3.34
C PRO A 63 3.11 -2.20 -4.53
N SER A 64 4.03 -1.24 -4.38
CA SER A 64 4.43 -0.36 -5.48
C SER A 64 5.30 -1.04 -6.56
N PRO A 65 6.43 -1.70 -6.23
CA PRO A 65 7.35 -2.21 -7.24
C PRO A 65 7.01 -3.61 -7.79
N VAL A 66 6.33 -4.47 -7.04
CA VAL A 66 6.16 -5.87 -7.46
C VAL A 66 5.13 -6.05 -8.60
N PRO A 67 3.96 -5.40 -8.60
CA PRO A 67 2.97 -5.59 -9.67
C PRO A 67 3.46 -5.13 -11.05
N SER A 68 4.33 -4.12 -11.12
CA SER A 68 4.90 -3.66 -12.39
C SER A 68 5.86 -4.70 -12.98
N VAL A 69 6.71 -5.33 -12.15
CA VAL A 69 7.58 -6.43 -12.58
C VAL A 69 6.75 -7.65 -13.00
N VAL A 70 5.78 -8.06 -12.19
CA VAL A 70 4.93 -9.23 -12.46
C VAL A 70 4.14 -9.06 -13.78
N ARG A 71 3.61 -7.87 -14.08
CA ARG A 71 2.95 -7.61 -15.37
C ARG A 71 3.85 -7.82 -16.57
N THR A 72 5.11 -7.39 -16.47
CA THR A 72 6.04 -7.60 -17.59
C THR A 72 6.34 -9.07 -17.83
N GLU A 73 6.24 -9.93 -16.82
CA GLU A 73 6.54 -11.36 -16.96
C GLU A 73 5.35 -12.21 -17.39
N ILE A 74 4.14 -11.82 -17.01
CA ILE A 74 2.92 -12.56 -17.36
C ILE A 74 2.50 -12.29 -18.82
N PHE A 75 2.67 -11.06 -19.30
CA PHE A 75 2.20 -10.67 -20.63
C PHE A 75 3.31 -10.71 -21.69
N LEU A 76 3.00 -11.34 -22.83
CA LEU A 76 3.85 -11.31 -24.02
C LEU A 76 3.99 -9.87 -24.53
N GLN A 77 5.14 -9.59 -25.18
CA GLN A 77 5.49 -8.26 -25.69
C GLN A 77 4.39 -7.60 -26.55
N SER A 78 3.67 -8.40 -27.35
CA SER A 78 2.55 -7.94 -28.18
C SER A 78 1.37 -7.40 -27.37
N SER A 79 1.08 -8.02 -26.21
CA SER A 79 -0.06 -7.67 -25.35
C SER A 79 0.30 -6.70 -24.22
N ARG A 80 1.59 -6.42 -23.99
CA ARG A 80 2.05 -5.51 -22.93
C ARG A 80 1.41 -4.11 -23.00
N PRO A 81 1.33 -3.43 -24.16
CA PRO A 81 0.71 -2.10 -24.22
C PRO A 81 -0.75 -2.10 -23.74
N ALA A 82 -1.54 -3.08 -24.16
CA ALA A 82 -2.92 -3.24 -23.71
C ALA A 82 -3.01 -3.50 -22.19
N ALA A 83 -2.13 -4.37 -21.66
CA ALA A 83 -2.08 -4.65 -20.23
C ALA A 83 -1.69 -3.42 -19.38
N PHE A 84 -0.77 -2.58 -19.86
CA PHE A 84 -0.42 -1.32 -19.20
C PHE A 84 -1.57 -0.32 -19.18
N LEU A 85 -2.34 -0.24 -20.27
CA LEU A 85 -3.51 0.64 -20.35
C LEU A 85 -4.60 0.22 -19.36
N VAL A 86 -4.94 -1.07 -19.31
CA VAL A 86 -5.97 -1.58 -18.40
C VAL A 86 -5.56 -1.39 -16.95
N ASP A 87 -4.33 -1.73 -16.59
CA ASP A 87 -3.83 -1.51 -15.23
C ASP A 87 -3.81 -0.03 -14.85
N GLY A 88 -3.35 0.84 -15.74
CA GLY A 88 -3.37 2.28 -15.51
C GLY A 88 -4.80 2.79 -15.28
N ALA A 89 -5.75 2.36 -16.11
CA ALA A 89 -7.16 2.72 -15.96
C ALA A 89 -7.73 2.24 -14.61
N VAL A 90 -7.46 0.99 -14.22
CA VAL A 90 -7.90 0.42 -12.93
C VAL A 90 -7.25 1.17 -11.76
N HIS A 91 -5.95 1.49 -11.86
CA HIS A 91 -5.22 2.23 -10.83
C HIS A 91 -5.82 3.62 -10.61
N TRP A 92 -5.99 4.39 -11.69
CA TRP A 92 -6.57 5.73 -11.61
C TRP A 92 -8.02 5.71 -11.15
N LEU A 93 -8.83 4.77 -11.64
CA LEU A 93 -10.22 4.63 -11.21
C LEU A 93 -10.32 4.30 -9.72
N THR A 94 -9.48 3.37 -9.23
CA THR A 94 -9.45 3.00 -7.81
C THR A 94 -9.05 4.21 -6.96
N ASN A 95 -8.03 4.97 -7.37
CA ASN A 95 -7.61 6.17 -6.67
C ASN A 95 -8.72 7.23 -6.64
N PHE A 96 -9.42 7.45 -7.77
CA PHE A 96 -10.56 8.35 -7.82
C PHE A 96 -11.68 7.94 -6.85
N ILE A 97 -12.04 6.65 -6.84
CA ILE A 97 -13.06 6.12 -5.92
C ILE A 97 -12.63 6.31 -4.46
N VAL A 98 -11.39 5.96 -4.11
CA VAL A 98 -10.88 6.14 -2.75
C VAL A 98 -10.89 7.61 -2.35
N GLY A 99 -10.38 8.51 -3.20
CA GLY A 99 -10.39 9.95 -2.92
C GLY A 99 -11.78 10.56 -2.79
N PHE A 100 -12.75 10.05 -3.55
CA PHE A 100 -14.15 10.50 -3.48
C PHE A 100 -14.87 9.97 -2.23
N VAL A 101 -14.66 8.70 -1.88
CA VAL A 101 -15.40 8.02 -0.82
C VAL A 101 -14.79 8.25 0.57
N PHE A 102 -13.47 8.47 0.65
CA PHE A 102 -12.74 8.63 1.92
C PHE A 102 -13.35 9.70 2.86
N PRO A 103 -13.69 10.92 2.40
CA PRO A 103 -14.30 11.92 3.27
C PRO A 103 -15.63 11.47 3.88
N SER A 104 -16.48 10.81 3.08
CA SER A 104 -17.78 10.30 3.53
C SER A 104 -17.62 9.17 4.56
N ILE A 105 -16.64 8.28 4.37
CA ILE A 105 -16.33 7.22 5.33
C ILE A 105 -15.81 7.83 6.64
N GLN A 106 -14.92 8.82 6.56
CA GLN A 106 -14.37 9.50 7.74
C GLN A 106 -15.46 10.21 8.56
N GLU A 107 -16.49 10.76 7.92
CA GLU A 107 -17.62 11.38 8.60
C GLU A 107 -18.46 10.36 9.38
N VAL A 108 -18.69 9.17 8.82
CA VAL A 108 -19.53 8.12 9.43
C VAL A 108 -18.80 7.35 10.53
N ILE A 109 -17.51 7.05 10.33
CA ILE A 109 -16.72 6.16 11.21
C ILE A 109 -15.87 6.95 12.21
N GLY A 110 -15.62 8.25 11.96
CA GLY A 110 -14.73 9.10 12.74
C GLY A 110 -13.29 9.07 12.23
N ALA A 111 -12.40 9.83 12.88
CA ALA A 111 -10.99 9.90 12.52
C ALA A 111 -10.26 8.59 12.91
N TYR A 112 -9.71 7.90 11.90
CA TYR A 112 -8.83 6.73 11.97
C TYR A 112 -7.51 6.97 11.22
#